data_AF-A0AB35RQZ9-F1
#
_entry.id   AF-A0AB35RQZ9-F1
#
_cell.length_a   1.000
_cell.length_b   1.000
_cell.length_c   1.000
_cell.angle_alpha   90.00
_cell.angle_beta   90.00
_cell.angle_gamma   90.00
#
_symmetry.space_group_name_H-M   'P 1'
#
loop_
_entity.id
_entity.type
_entity.pdbx_description
1 polymer ?
#
loop_
_entity_poly.entity_id
_entity_poly.type
_entity_poly.pdbx_seq_one_letter_code
_entity_poly.pdbx_strand_id
1 'polypeptide(L)'
;MTLSLLLVGCSGTKTPAPLPLTLGKQKENQCYQMFTALKSLDNASFKKFQHQFSVINNNYAIYKKNQALIEGDSAEIIKLELNDKVDIVCARVRSAVFANMSKRANELNKL
;
A
#
# COMPACT_ATOMS: atom_id res chain seq x y z
N MET A 1 55.35 0.17 -19.05
CA MET A 1 54.07 0.84 -18.74
C MET A 1 53.36 0.01 -17.69
N THR A 2 53.41 0.44 -16.44
CA THR A 2 52.73 -0.19 -15.30
C THR A 2 51.36 0.43 -15.13
N LEU A 3 50.30 -0.36 -15.16
CA LEU A 3 48.99 0.08 -14.71
C LEU A 3 48.37 -1.02 -13.84
N SER A 4 48.67 -0.94 -12.54
CA SER A 4 48.01 -1.73 -11.51
C SER A 4 46.62 -1.14 -11.28
N LEU A 5 45.56 -1.90 -11.57
CA LEU A 5 44.20 -1.56 -11.12
C LEU A 5 44.01 -2.07 -9.70
N LEU A 6 43.95 -1.15 -8.74
CA LEU A 6 43.51 -1.43 -7.37
C LEU A 6 41.97 -1.46 -7.35
N LEU A 7 41.40 -2.65 -7.14
CA LEU A 7 39.99 -2.83 -6.83
C LEU A 7 39.74 -2.40 -5.38
N VAL A 8 39.30 -1.16 -5.17
CA VAL A 8 38.76 -0.70 -3.88
C VAL A 8 37.30 -1.16 -3.80
N GLY A 9 37.09 -2.35 -3.24
CA GLY A 9 35.76 -2.80 -2.82
C GLY A 9 35.32 -2.03 -1.58
N CYS A 10 34.37 -1.11 -1.72
CA CYS A 10 33.79 -0.40 -0.60
C CYS A 10 32.75 -1.31 0.09
N SER A 11 33.14 -1.93 1.21
CA SER A 11 32.21 -2.51 2.17
C SER A 11 31.39 -1.40 2.82
N GLY A 12 30.07 -1.46 2.68
CA GLY A 12 29.15 -0.55 3.34
C GLY A 12 27.77 -1.17 3.39
N THR A 13 27.49 -1.94 4.44
CA THR A 13 26.14 -2.37 4.81
C THR A 13 25.31 -1.13 5.14
N LYS A 14 24.65 -0.55 4.14
CA LYS A 14 23.62 0.45 4.35
C LYS A 14 22.36 -0.28 4.81
N THR A 15 22.11 -0.25 6.11
CA THR A 15 20.77 -0.48 6.66
C THR A 15 19.80 0.41 5.86
N PRO A 16 18.68 -0.12 5.33
CA PRO A 16 17.73 0.70 4.58
C PRO A 16 17.26 1.85 5.47
N ALA A 17 17.47 3.08 5.01
CA ALA A 17 16.95 4.26 5.71
C ALA A 17 15.43 4.12 5.87
N PRO A 18 14.85 4.52 7.02
CA PRO A 18 13.41 4.58 7.18
C PRO A 18 12.78 5.36 6.03
N LEU A 19 11.77 4.78 5.38
CA LEU A 19 11.08 5.42 4.27
C LEU A 19 10.59 6.82 4.71
N PRO A 20 10.86 7.88 3.93
CA PRO A 20 10.48 9.23 4.32
C PRO A 20 8.96 9.33 4.51
N LEU A 21 8.53 9.95 5.62
CA LEU A 21 7.12 10.14 6.02
C LEU A 21 6.23 10.77 4.92
N THR A 22 6.83 11.51 3.98
CA THR A 22 6.16 12.07 2.80
C THR A 22 5.70 11.01 1.80
N LEU A 23 6.42 9.90 1.67
CA LEU A 23 6.06 8.80 0.78
C LEU A 23 4.80 8.04 1.26
N GLY A 24 4.64 7.89 2.58
CA GLY A 24 3.47 7.25 3.18
C GLY A 24 2.17 8.03 2.88
N LYS A 25 2.18 9.34 3.12
CA LYS A 25 1.05 10.23 2.79
C LYS A 25 0.72 10.25 1.29
N GLN A 26 1.73 10.18 0.43
CA GLN A 26 1.51 10.15 -1.02
C GLN A 26 0.84 8.84 -1.47
N LYS A 27 1.25 7.70 -0.93
CA LYS A 27 0.64 6.38 -1.23
C LYS A 27 -0.81 6.30 -0.76
N GLU A 28 -1.12 6.84 0.42
CA GLU A 28 -2.48 6.88 0.96
C GLU A 28 -3.42 7.70 0.07
N ASN A 29 -3.00 8.92 -0.31
CA ASN A 29 -3.78 9.78 -1.21
C ASN A 29 -4.01 9.12 -2.58
N GLN A 30 -3.00 8.44 -3.13
CA GLN A 30 -3.13 7.71 -4.39
C GLN A 30 -4.14 6.55 -4.28
N CYS A 31 -4.09 5.79 -3.19
CA CYS A 31 -5.04 4.70 -2.94
C CYS A 31 -6.48 5.22 -2.88
N TYR A 32 -6.72 6.31 -2.15
CA TYR A 32 -8.05 6.91 -2.05
C TYR A 32 -8.59 7.39 -3.39
N GLN A 33 -7.75 8.05 -4.20
CA GLN A 33 -8.11 8.49 -5.54
C GLN A 33 -8.48 7.31 -6.45
N MET A 34 -7.66 6.26 -6.47
CA MET A 34 -7.92 5.05 -7.25
C MET A 34 -9.17 4.30 -6.77
N PHE A 35 -9.37 4.22 -5.46
CA PHE A 35 -10.59 3.64 -4.87
C PHE A 35 -11.82 4.40 -5.33
N THR A 36 -11.79 5.74 -5.28
CA THR A 36 -12.90 6.59 -5.73
C THR A 36 -13.16 6.43 -7.22
N ALA A 37 -12.11 6.28 -8.03
CA ALA A 37 -12.23 6.04 -9.47
C ALA A 37 -12.99 4.73 -9.78
N LEU A 38 -12.88 3.69 -8.94
CA LEU A 38 -13.64 2.46 -9.13
C LEU A 38 -15.16 2.67 -9.12
N LYS A 39 -15.68 3.74 -8.48
CA LYS A 39 -17.11 4.04 -8.49
C LYS A 39 -17.67 4.18 -9.91
N SER A 40 -16.90 4.73 -10.85
CA SER A 40 -17.27 4.85 -12.26
C SER A 40 -16.65 3.76 -13.16
N LEU A 41 -15.50 3.21 -12.77
CA LEU A 41 -14.81 2.19 -13.56
C LEU A 41 -15.40 0.79 -13.40
N ASP A 42 -15.68 0.39 -12.16
CA ASP A 42 -16.16 -0.92 -11.75
C ASP A 42 -16.84 -0.83 -10.37
N ASN A 43 -18.15 -0.57 -10.37
CA ASN A 43 -18.93 -0.41 -9.14
C ASN A 43 -18.97 -1.68 -8.27
N ALA A 44 -18.81 -2.87 -8.87
CA ALA A 44 -18.77 -4.12 -8.11
C ALA A 44 -17.48 -4.20 -7.29
N SER A 45 -16.33 -3.91 -7.91
CA SER A 45 -15.04 -3.79 -7.21
C SER A 45 -15.07 -2.66 -6.18
N PHE A 46 -15.67 -1.50 -6.49
CA PHE A 46 -15.85 -0.41 -5.53
C PHE A 46 -16.55 -0.87 -4.25
N LYS A 47 -17.73 -1.50 -4.37
CA LYS A 47 -18.48 -2.02 -3.20
C LYS A 47 -17.69 -3.05 -2.41
N LYS A 48 -16.97 -3.95 -3.10
CA LYS A 48 -16.11 -4.95 -2.46
C LYS A 48 -15.02 -4.29 -1.62
N PHE A 49 -14.28 -3.34 -2.18
CA PHE A 49 -13.20 -2.66 -1.45
C PHE A 49 -13.74 -1.73 -0.37
N GLN A 50 -14.90 -1.10 -0.57
CA GLN A 50 -15.59 -0.32 0.46
C GLN A 50 -15.87 -1.16 1.70
N HIS A 51 -16.38 -2.39 1.51
CA HIS A 51 -16.59 -3.33 2.61
C HIS A 51 -15.27 -3.71 3.30
N GLN A 52 -14.21 -4.00 2.55
CA GLN A 52 -12.89 -4.30 3.12
C GLN A 52 -12.33 -3.16 3.96
N PHE A 53 -12.41 -1.91 3.48
CA PHE A 53 -12.01 -0.74 4.25
C PHE A 53 -12.88 -0.55 5.50
N SER A 54 -14.18 -0.80 5.43
CA SER A 54 -15.07 -0.74 6.60
C SER A 54 -14.65 -1.73 7.69
N VAL A 55 -14.32 -2.98 7.32
CA VAL A 55 -13.82 -3.98 8.26
C VAL A 55 -12.49 -3.55 8.89
N ILE A 56 -11.55 -3.03 8.10
CA ILE A 56 -10.26 -2.54 8.62
C ILE A 56 -10.47 -1.38 9.58
N ASN A 57 -11.32 -0.41 9.23
CA ASN A 57 -11.65 0.73 10.09
C ASN A 57 -12.26 0.29 11.42
N ASN A 58 -13.16 -0.71 11.40
CA ASN A 58 -13.72 -1.28 12.61
C ASN A 58 -12.64 -1.94 13.48
N ASN A 59 -11.69 -2.65 12.88
CA ASN A 59 -10.57 -3.24 13.62
C ASN A 59 -9.65 -2.19 14.24
N TYR A 60 -9.39 -1.07 13.56
CA TYR A 60 -8.68 0.07 14.16
C TYR A 60 -9.45 0.67 15.35
N ALA A 61 -10.78 0.80 15.24
CA ALA A 61 -11.60 1.31 16.33
C ALA A 61 -11.53 0.39 17.56
N ILE A 62 -11.59 -0.93 17.34
CA ILE A 62 -11.42 -1.93 18.41
C ILE A 62 -10.02 -1.85 19.02
N TYR A 63 -8.98 -1.81 18.19
CA TYR A 63 -7.60 -1.65 18.66
C TYR A 63 -7.45 -0.41 19.53
N LYS A 64 -7.91 0.75 19.05
CA LYS A 64 -7.80 2.03 19.77
C LYS A 64 -8.56 2.00 21.09
N LYS A 65 -9.75 1.39 21.12
CA LYS A 65 -10.56 1.25 22.36
C LYS A 65 -9.84 0.42 23.43
N ASN A 66 -9.09 -0.61 23.00
CA ASN A 66 -8.47 -1.57 23.92
C ASN A 66 -6.96 -1.34 24.10
N GLN A 67 -6.36 -0.35 23.43
CA GLN A 67 -4.92 -0.16 23.37
C GLN A 67 -4.24 -0.13 24.74
N ALA A 68 -4.88 0.50 25.74
CA ALA A 68 -4.35 0.58 27.11
C ALA A 68 -4.34 -0.76 27.86
N LEU A 69 -5.06 -1.77 27.37
CA LEU A 69 -5.15 -3.12 27.93
C LEU A 69 -4.21 -4.11 27.22
N ILE A 70 -3.48 -3.65 26.20
CA ILE A 70 -2.59 -4.47 25.38
C ILE A 70 -1.14 -4.13 25.76
N GLU A 71 -0.32 -5.15 25.97
CA GLU A 71 1.12 -4.98 26.19
C GLU A 71 1.78 -4.21 25.04
N GLY A 72 2.77 -3.37 25.33
CA GLY A 72 3.39 -2.44 24.35
C GLY A 72 3.78 -3.10 23.02
N ASP A 73 4.56 -4.18 23.08
CA ASP A 73 5.04 -4.90 21.89
C ASP A 73 3.88 -5.51 21.10
N SER A 74 2.90 -6.09 21.80
CA SER A 74 1.68 -6.61 21.18
C SER A 74 0.86 -5.49 20.52
N ALA A 75 0.79 -4.32 21.14
CA ALA A 75 0.06 -3.18 20.61
C ALA A 75 0.73 -2.60 19.35
N GLU A 76 2.05 -2.66 19.27
CA GLU A 76 2.81 -2.28 18.07
C GLU A 76 2.60 -3.29 16.94
N ILE A 77 2.69 -4.59 17.22
CA ILE A 77 2.46 -5.65 16.23
C ILE A 77 1.05 -5.57 15.65
N ILE A 78 0.03 -5.36 16.49
CA ILE A 78 -1.36 -5.21 16.01
C ILE A 78 -1.49 -3.97 15.11
N LYS A 79 -0.86 -2.86 15.48
CA LYS A 79 -0.89 -1.64 14.66
C LYS A 79 -0.20 -1.87 13.31
N LEU A 80 0.93 -2.57 13.29
CA LEU A 80 1.65 -2.94 12.07
C LEU A 80 0.77 -3.80 11.16
N GLU A 81 0.16 -4.86 11.71
CA GLU A 81 -0.73 -5.75 10.96
C GLU A 81 -1.95 -5.01 10.37
N LEU A 82 -2.52 -4.04 11.10
CA LEU A 82 -3.60 -3.21 10.58
C LEU A 82 -3.13 -2.31 9.43
N ASN A 83 -1.94 -1.72 9.53
CA ASN A 83 -1.36 -0.92 8.44
C ASN A 83 -1.09 -1.79 7.20
N ASP A 84 -0.54 -2.98 7.40
CA ASP A 84 -0.26 -3.93 6.30
C ASP A 84 -1.54 -4.34 5.57
N LYS A 85 -2.65 -4.52 6.30
CA LYS A 85 -3.96 -4.76 5.68
C LYS A 85 -4.42 -3.62 4.81
N VAL A 86 -4.21 -2.36 5.22
CA VAL A 86 -4.51 -1.19 4.38
C VAL A 86 -3.67 -1.24 3.10
N ASP A 87 -2.37 -1.47 3.22
CA ASP A 87 -1.46 -1.53 2.08
C ASP A 87 -1.84 -2.63 1.07
N ILE A 88 -2.22 -3.81 1.57
CA ILE A 88 -2.70 -4.92 0.73
C ILE A 88 -3.99 -4.54 -0.01
N VAL A 89 -4.97 -3.92 0.67
CA VAL A 89 -6.20 -3.48 0.02
C VAL A 89 -5.90 -2.41 -1.03
N CYS A 90 -5.02 -1.46 -0.73
CA CYS A 90 -4.60 -0.42 -1.67
C CYS A 90 -3.89 -0.97 -2.91
N ALA A 91 -3.04 -2.00 -2.75
CA ALA A 91 -2.43 -2.70 -3.88
C ALA A 91 -3.48 -3.39 -4.77
N ARG A 92 -4.51 -4.01 -4.16
CA ARG A 92 -5.61 -4.65 -4.88
C ARG A 92 -6.49 -3.64 -5.61
N VAL A 93 -6.79 -2.50 -4.99
CA VAL A 93 -7.50 -1.37 -5.62
C VAL A 93 -6.74 -0.91 -6.87
N ARG A 94 -5.43 -0.66 -6.73
CA ARG A 94 -4.57 -0.27 -7.86
C ARG A 94 -4.62 -1.28 -8.99
N SER A 95 -4.49 -2.57 -8.67
CA SER A 95 -4.57 -3.65 -9.66
C SER A 95 -5.92 -3.68 -10.38
N ALA A 96 -7.03 -3.47 -9.67
CA ALA A 96 -8.36 -3.48 -10.26
C ALA A 96 -8.57 -2.30 -11.23
N VAL A 97 -8.09 -1.10 -10.86
CA VAL A 97 -8.14 0.08 -11.73
C VAL A 97 -7.34 -0.19 -13.01
N PHE A 98 -6.11 -0.67 -12.92
CA PHE A 98 -5.29 -0.96 -14.09
C PHE A 98 -5.90 -2.02 -15.00
N ALA A 99 -6.45 -3.11 -14.44
CA ALA A 99 -7.12 -4.14 -15.22
C ALA A 99 -8.31 -3.58 -15.99
N ASN A 100 -9.13 -2.74 -15.35
CA ASN A 100 -10.28 -2.10 -15.98
C ASN A 100 -9.86 -1.14 -17.11
N MET A 101 -8.86 -0.28 -16.85
CA MET A 101 -8.34 0.64 -17.85
C MET A 101 -7.71 -0.08 -19.05
N SER A 102 -6.93 -1.14 -18.81
CA SER A 102 -6.32 -1.95 -19.87
C SER A 102 -7.39 -2.64 -20.73
N LYS A 103 -8.43 -3.20 -20.10
CA LYS A 103 -9.55 -3.79 -20.83
C LYS A 103 -10.21 -2.77 -21.78
N ARG A 104 -10.52 -1.58 -21.28
CA ARG A 104 -11.14 -0.50 -22.08
C ARG A 104 -10.23 -0.02 -23.21
N ALA A 105 -8.94 0.16 -22.96
CA ALA A 105 -7.97 0.53 -23.99
C ALA A 105 -7.91 -0.53 -25.11
N ASN A 106 -7.93 -1.81 -24.75
CA ASN A 106 -7.96 -2.90 -25.72
C ASN A 106 -9.28 -2.96 -26.51
N GLU A 107 -10.40 -2.58 -25.92
CA GLU A 107 -11.69 -2.47 -26.62
C GLU A 107 -11.67 -1.29 -27.61
N LEU A 108 -11.10 -0.14 -27.23
CA LEU A 108 -10.94 1.01 -28.11
C LEU A 108 -10.01 0.72 -29.29
N ASN A 109 -8.92 -0.01 -29.09
CA ASN A 109 -7.99 -0.40 -30.17
C ASN A 109 -8.60 -1.35 -31.21
N LYS A 110 -9.78 -1.93 -30.93
CA LYS A 110 -10.50 -2.82 -31.85
C LYS A 110 -11.58 -2.10 -32.68
N LEU A 111 -11.84 -0.82 -32.38
CA LEU A 111 -12.72 0.05 -33.16
C LEU A 111 -11.98 0.59 -34.39
#